data_AF-E5VHX6-F1
#
_entry.id   AF-E5VHX6-F1
#
_cell.length_a   1.000
_cell.length_b   1.000
_cell.length_c   1.000
_cell.angle_alpha   90.00
_cell.angle_beta   90.00
_cell.angle_gamma   90.00
#
_symmetry.space_group_name_H-M   'P 1'
#
loop_
_entity.id
_entity.type
_entity.pdbx_description
1 polymer ?
#
loop_
_entity_poly.entity_id
_entity_poly.type
_entity_poly.pdbx_seq_one_letter_code
_entity_poly.pdbx_strand_id
1 'polypeptide(L)'
;MRHIYKEKQMEHTKNSTKTEHLISLSVVLVILFLWFYTTSMGLVSETLVPSPISVWDSFLDILKNGYKGSTLIQHLAASMGRLIKAYVLAMITAIPLGLLSGYNSKIRALLEPVIEFYRPLPPLAYYTLLVLWMGIGDGSKIMLLFLAGFAPIYIACAAGVNKVKKIMY
;
A
#
# COMPACT_ATOMS: atom_id res chain seq x y z
N MET A 1 -5.88 7.10 47.71
CA MET A 1 -5.16 8.06 46.83
C MET A 1 -4.87 7.52 45.43
N ARG A 2 -4.19 6.37 45.24
CA ARG A 2 -3.88 5.81 43.89
C ARG A 2 -5.09 5.50 42.99
N HIS A 3 -6.23 5.15 43.56
CA HIS A 3 -7.46 4.87 42.80
C HIS A 3 -8.01 6.12 42.07
N ILE A 4 -7.98 7.29 42.73
CA ILE A 4 -8.48 8.56 42.16
C ILE A 4 -7.61 9.02 40.98
N TYR A 5 -6.29 8.79 41.05
CA TYR A 5 -5.38 9.10 39.94
C TYR A 5 -5.64 8.23 38.70
N LYS A 6 -5.94 6.94 38.89
CA LYS A 6 -6.22 6.00 37.79
C LYS A 6 -7.53 6.33 37.07
N GLU A 7 -8.55 6.72 37.82
CA GLU A 7 -9.84 7.14 37.29
C GLU A 7 -9.72 8.43 36.46
N LYS A 8 -8.97 9.42 36.97
CA LYS A 8 -8.68 10.67 36.25
C LYS A 8 -7.84 10.45 34.98
N GLN A 9 -6.91 9.48 34.98
CA GLN A 9 -6.13 9.10 33.80
C GLN A 9 -6.98 8.39 32.73
N MET A 10 -7.90 7.52 33.15
CA MET A 10 -8.83 6.82 32.25
C MET A 10 -9.84 7.79 31.61
N GLU A 11 -10.24 8.83 32.35
CA GLU A 11 -11.13 9.86 31.83
C GLU A 11 -10.42 10.81 30.83
N HIS A 12 -9.15 11.18 31.10
CA HIS A 12 -8.36 12.01 30.19
C HIS A 12 -8.04 11.32 28.85
N THR A 13 -7.71 10.02 28.87
CA THR A 13 -7.44 9.23 27.65
C THR A 13 -8.70 9.03 26.79
N LYS A 14 -9.86 8.84 27.44
CA LYS A 14 -11.17 8.72 26.77
C LYS A 14 -11.66 10.03 26.15
N ASN A 15 -11.36 11.18 26.77
CA ASN A 15 -11.70 12.50 26.19
C ASN A 15 -10.74 12.92 25.07
N SER A 16 -9.45 12.55 25.12
CA SER A 16 -8.49 12.79 24.02
C SER A 16 -8.93 12.10 22.73
N THR A 17 -9.24 10.79 22.81
CA THR A 17 -9.66 10.00 21.64
C THR A 17 -10.97 10.51 21.01
N LYS A 18 -11.95 10.91 21.83
CA LYS A 18 -13.18 11.54 21.32
C LYS A 18 -12.92 12.87 20.61
N THR A 19 -12.04 13.70 21.16
CA THR A 19 -11.69 15.00 20.58
C THR A 19 -10.95 14.82 19.26
N GLU A 20 -10.00 13.88 19.19
CA GLU A 20 -9.27 13.52 17.96
C GLU A 20 -10.20 13.01 16.85
N HIS A 21 -11.19 12.17 17.18
CA HIS A 21 -12.19 11.71 16.23
C HIS A 21 -13.09 12.85 15.74
N LEU A 22 -13.52 13.75 16.62
CA LEU A 22 -14.33 14.91 16.25
C LEU A 22 -13.57 15.88 15.34
N ILE A 23 -12.29 16.12 15.63
CA ILE A 23 -11.41 16.93 14.76
C ILE A 23 -11.28 16.25 13.39
N SER A 24 -10.99 14.94 13.38
CA SER A 24 -10.82 14.19 12.13
C SER A 24 -12.09 14.22 11.27
N LEU A 25 -13.26 14.01 11.90
CA LEU A 25 -14.56 14.08 11.21
C LEU A 25 -14.84 15.48 10.68
N SER A 26 -14.55 16.52 11.47
CA SER A 26 -14.74 17.92 11.06
C SER A 26 -13.89 18.26 9.85
N VAL A 27 -12.62 17.83 9.83
CA VAL A 27 -11.73 18.02 8.68
C VAL A 27 -12.29 17.36 7.42
N VAL A 28 -12.74 16.11 7.52
CA VAL A 28 -13.34 15.38 6.37
C VAL A 28 -14.58 16.12 5.86
N LEU A 29 -15.46 16.57 6.75
CA LEU A 29 -16.67 17.31 6.38
C LEU A 29 -16.33 18.64 5.69
N VAL A 30 -15.34 19.39 6.19
CA VAL A 30 -14.89 20.63 5.56
C VAL A 30 -14.34 20.37 4.16
N ILE A 31 -13.55 19.31 3.97
CA ILE A 31 -13.03 18.95 2.64
C ILE A 31 -14.16 18.58 1.69
N LEU A 32 -15.11 17.74 2.13
CA LEU A 32 -16.27 17.37 1.31
C LEU A 32 -17.14 18.58 0.95
N PHE A 33 -17.34 19.48 1.92
CA PHE A 33 -18.09 20.72 1.70
C PHE A 33 -17.38 21.62 0.67
N LEU A 34 -16.07 21.83 0.79
CA LEU A 34 -15.30 22.62 -0.17
C LEU A 34 -15.30 21.98 -1.57
N TRP A 35 -15.17 20.66 -1.66
CA TRP A 35 -15.22 19.95 -2.94
C TRP A 35 -16.61 20.08 -3.60
N PHE A 36 -17.67 19.86 -2.84
CA PHE A 36 -19.04 20.05 -3.32
C PHE A 36 -19.28 21.51 -3.74
N TYR A 37 -18.92 22.48 -2.89
CA TYR A 37 -19.12 23.90 -3.16
C TYR A 37 -18.39 24.37 -4.42
N THR A 38 -17.10 24.04 -4.54
CA THR A 38 -16.27 24.45 -5.67
C THR A 38 -16.74 23.84 -7.00
N THR A 39 -17.20 22.59 -6.98
CA THR A 39 -17.72 21.92 -8.17
C THR A 39 -19.12 22.41 -8.54
N SER A 40 -20.02 22.59 -7.58
CA SER A 40 -21.38 23.09 -7.85
C SER A 40 -21.42 24.54 -8.36
N MET A 41 -20.45 25.37 -7.95
CA MET A 41 -20.35 26.76 -8.44
C MET A 41 -19.61 26.88 -9.78
N GLY A 42 -19.15 25.76 -10.37
CA GLY A 42 -18.39 25.77 -11.62
C GLY A 42 -17.04 26.49 -11.53
N LEU A 43 -16.49 26.63 -10.32
CA LEU A 43 -15.19 27.29 -10.09
C LEU A 43 -14.02 26.46 -10.65
N VAL A 44 -14.25 25.17 -10.90
CA VAL A 44 -13.27 24.21 -11.43
C VAL A 44 -13.92 23.44 -12.58
N SER A 45 -13.12 23.11 -13.59
CA SER A 45 -13.59 22.29 -14.71
C SER A 45 -14.04 20.90 -14.24
N GLU A 46 -15.28 20.51 -14.56
CA GLU A 46 -15.83 19.18 -14.25
C GLU A 46 -15.00 18.03 -14.85
N THR A 47 -14.27 18.30 -15.94
CA THR A 47 -13.35 17.33 -16.56
C THR A 47 -12.16 17.01 -15.67
N LEU A 48 -11.69 17.98 -14.87
CA LEU A 48 -10.56 17.81 -13.97
C LEU A 48 -11.02 17.37 -12.58
N VAL A 49 -12.11 17.95 -12.08
CA VAL A 49 -12.66 17.69 -10.75
C VAL A 49 -14.17 17.48 -10.86
N PRO A 50 -14.63 16.24 -11.08
CA PRO A 50 -16.06 15.94 -11.11
C PRO A 50 -16.70 16.17 -9.73
N SER A 51 -17.99 16.49 -9.72
CA SER A 51 -18.73 16.68 -8.47
C SER A 51 -18.83 15.36 -7.68
N PRO A 52 -18.95 15.42 -6.33
CA PRO A 52 -19.15 14.22 -5.52
C PRO A 52 -20.34 13.36 -5.96
N ILE A 53 -21.42 14.00 -6.42
CA ILE A 53 -22.63 13.32 -6.92
C ILE A 53 -22.33 12.61 -8.23
N SER A 54 -21.66 13.28 -9.18
CA SER A 54 -21.27 12.67 -10.45
C SER A 54 -20.36 11.45 -10.26
N VAL A 55 -19.47 11.49 -9.26
CA VAL A 55 -18.63 10.34 -8.88
C VAL A 55 -19.49 9.20 -8.33
N TRP A 56 -20.48 9.50 -7.49
CA TRP A 56 -21.41 8.51 -6.95
C TRP A 56 -22.27 7.85 -8.02
N ASP A 57 -22.82 8.63 -8.94
CA ASP A 57 -23.61 8.12 -10.06
C ASP A 57 -22.76 7.25 -10.99
N SER A 58 -21.54 7.70 -11.30
CA SER A 58 -20.58 6.92 -12.10
C SER A 58 -20.20 5.60 -11.40
N PHE A 59 -20.06 5.62 -10.07
CA PHE A 59 -19.81 4.41 -9.31
C PHE A 59 -20.97 3.42 -9.40
N LEU A 60 -22.21 3.89 -9.24
CA LEU A 60 -23.41 3.04 -9.37
C LEU A 60 -23.58 2.50 -10.79
N ASP A 61 -23.27 3.30 -11.80
CA ASP A 61 -23.31 2.90 -13.21
C ASP A 61 -22.30 1.78 -13.48
N ILE A 62 -21.03 1.97 -13.10
CA ILE A 62 -19.97 0.94 -13.26
C ILE A 62 -20.29 -0.32 -12.46
N LEU A 63 -20.91 -0.18 -11.27
CA LEU A 63 -21.30 -1.32 -10.45
C LEU A 63 -22.36 -2.18 -11.13
N LYS A 64 -23.35 -1.56 -11.81
CA LYS A 64 -24.48 -2.26 -12.44
C LYS A 64 -24.17 -2.71 -13.87
N ASN A 65 -23.61 -1.81 -14.67
CA ASN A 65 -23.44 -1.97 -16.12
C ASN A 65 -22.01 -2.36 -16.51
N GLY A 66 -21.07 -2.29 -15.57
CA GLY A 66 -19.65 -2.54 -15.84
C GLY A 66 -18.96 -1.34 -16.49
N TYR A 67 -17.68 -1.52 -16.81
CA TYR A 67 -16.85 -0.50 -17.45
C TYR A 67 -16.02 -1.13 -18.56
N LYS A 68 -16.10 -0.56 -19.77
CA LYS A 68 -15.40 -1.04 -20.98
C LYS A 68 -15.63 -2.53 -21.28
N GLY A 69 -16.87 -2.99 -21.14
CA GLY A 69 -17.27 -4.37 -21.45
C GLY A 69 -16.94 -5.41 -20.37
N SER A 70 -16.41 -4.99 -19.22
CA SER A 70 -16.11 -5.89 -18.10
C SER A 70 -16.75 -5.38 -16.80
N THR A 71 -17.19 -6.31 -15.95
CA THR A 71 -17.78 -5.96 -14.65
C THR A 71 -16.72 -5.47 -13.67
N LEU A 72 -17.15 -4.72 -12.64
CA LEU A 72 -16.25 -4.27 -11.57
C LEU A 72 -15.51 -5.45 -10.91
N ILE A 73 -16.21 -6.57 -10.72
CA ILE A 73 -15.66 -7.81 -10.15
C ILE A 73 -14.56 -8.38 -11.04
N GLN A 74 -14.72 -8.36 -12.37
CA GLN A 74 -13.69 -8.83 -13.29
C GLN A 74 -12.43 -7.95 -13.25
N HIS A 75 -12.60 -6.63 -13.20
CA HIS A 75 -11.47 -5.70 -13.04
C HIS A 75 -10.74 -5.91 -11.70
N LEU A 76 -11.50 -6.11 -10.62
CA LEU A 76 -10.96 -6.41 -9.30
C LEU A 76 -10.20 -7.73 -9.30
N ALA A 77 -10.80 -8.80 -9.85
CA ALA A 77 -10.18 -10.11 -9.95
C ALA A 77 -8.90 -10.08 -10.78
N ALA A 78 -8.87 -9.34 -11.89
CA ALA A 78 -7.66 -9.15 -12.68
C ALA A 78 -6.56 -8.39 -11.91
N SER A 79 -6.93 -7.35 -11.14
CA SER A 79 -6.00 -6.63 -10.26
C SER A 79 -5.42 -7.53 -9.16
N MET A 80 -6.29 -8.24 -8.43
CA MET A 80 -5.90 -9.18 -7.38
C MET A 80 -5.08 -10.35 -7.93
N GLY A 81 -5.44 -10.89 -9.09
CA GLY A 81 -4.70 -11.97 -9.73
C GLY A 81 -3.25 -11.60 -10.04
N ARG A 82 -3.00 -10.34 -10.46
CA ARG A 82 -1.63 -9.83 -10.65
C ARG A 82 -0.88 -9.71 -9.33
N LEU A 83 -1.52 -9.18 -8.30
CA LEU A 83 -0.95 -9.06 -6.96
C LEU A 83 -0.56 -10.41 -6.38
N ILE A 84 -1.46 -11.40 -6.44
CA ILE A 84 -1.21 -12.74 -5.92
C ILE A 84 -0.05 -13.41 -6.67
N LYS A 85 -0.03 -13.35 -8.01
CA LYS A 85 1.07 -13.92 -8.81
C LYS A 85 2.42 -13.31 -8.43
N ALA A 86 2.48 -11.99 -8.34
CA ALA A 86 3.69 -11.28 -7.94
C ALA A 86 4.14 -11.62 -6.52
N TYR A 87 3.19 -11.66 -5.59
CA TYR A 87 3.45 -11.96 -4.18
C TYR A 87 3.93 -13.40 -3.98
N VAL A 88 3.31 -14.38 -4.64
CA VAL A 88 3.75 -15.78 -4.61
C VAL A 88 5.17 -15.90 -5.17
N LEU A 89 5.46 -15.26 -6.30
CA LEU A 89 6.81 -15.24 -6.88
C LEU A 89 7.82 -14.63 -5.88
N ALA A 90 7.47 -13.51 -5.25
CA ALA A 90 8.30 -12.84 -4.27
C ALA A 90 8.56 -13.71 -3.04
N MET A 91 7.54 -14.39 -2.52
CA MET A 91 7.70 -15.31 -1.39
C MET A 91 8.64 -16.47 -1.72
N ILE A 92 8.42 -17.14 -2.86
CA ILE A 92 9.21 -18.31 -3.28
C ILE A 92 10.69 -17.94 -3.46
N THR A 93 11.01 -16.70 -3.85
CA THR A 93 12.40 -16.27 -4.04
C THR A 93 13.00 -15.57 -2.81
N ALA A 94 12.30 -14.59 -2.24
CA ALA A 94 12.83 -13.71 -1.20
C ALA A 94 12.92 -14.42 0.16
N ILE A 95 11.99 -15.33 0.47
CA ILE A 95 12.03 -16.07 1.74
C ILE A 95 13.27 -16.96 1.80
N PRO A 96 13.55 -17.87 0.82
CA PRO A 96 14.77 -18.67 0.88
C PRO A 96 16.04 -17.83 0.90
N LEU A 97 16.13 -16.79 0.07
CA LEU A 97 17.31 -15.92 0.03
C LEU A 97 17.49 -15.12 1.33
N GLY A 98 16.40 -14.64 1.93
CA GLY A 98 16.43 -13.93 3.21
C GLY A 98 16.85 -14.83 4.36
N LEU A 99 16.32 -16.06 4.41
CA LEU A 99 16.72 -17.05 5.41
C LEU A 99 18.20 -17.43 5.26
N LEU A 100 18.66 -17.70 4.03
CA LEU A 100 20.06 -18.02 3.73
C LEU A 100 21.01 -16.87 4.10
N SER A 101 20.61 -15.63 3.81
CA SER A 101 21.36 -14.42 4.17
C SER A 101 21.43 -14.20 5.68
N GLY A 102 20.34 -14.47 6.41
CA GLY A 102 20.33 -14.42 7.87
C GLY A 102 21.22 -15.49 8.51
N TYR A 103 21.36 -16.66 7.87
CA TYR A 103 22.20 -17.75 8.36
C TYR A 103 23.69 -17.57 7.98
N ASN A 104 23.99 -17.13 6.74
CA ASN A 104 25.34 -17.05 6.18
C ASN A 104 25.72 -15.61 5.78
N SER A 105 26.72 -15.07 6.48
CA SER A 105 27.22 -13.71 6.25
C SER A 105 27.80 -13.48 4.84
N LYS A 106 28.29 -14.51 4.15
CA LYS A 106 28.80 -14.39 2.77
C LYS A 106 27.67 -14.16 1.76
N ILE A 107 26.56 -14.89 1.90
CA ILE A 107 25.38 -14.74 1.06
C ILE A 107 24.77 -13.34 1.29
N ARG A 108 24.73 -12.92 2.56
CA ARG A 108 24.33 -11.57 2.91
C ARG A 108 25.18 -10.51 2.22
N ALA A 109 26.50 -10.58 2.35
CA ALA A 109 27.41 -9.61 1.73
C ALA A 109 27.28 -9.53 0.21
N LEU A 110 26.90 -10.63 -0.46
CA LEU A 110 26.65 -10.65 -1.90
C LEU A 110 25.33 -9.96 -2.29
N LEU A 111 24.24 -10.24 -1.56
CA LEU A 111 22.90 -9.76 -1.91
C LEU A 111 22.62 -8.35 -1.39
N GLU A 112 23.20 -7.97 -0.25
CA GLU A 112 22.95 -6.69 0.43
C GLU A 112 23.18 -5.48 -0.48
N PRO A 113 24.25 -5.37 -1.29
CA PRO A 113 24.43 -4.26 -2.23
C PRO A 113 23.31 -4.14 -3.27
N VAL A 114 22.83 -5.28 -3.79
CA VAL A 114 21.73 -5.30 -4.78
C VAL A 114 20.44 -4.81 -4.14
N ILE A 115 20.11 -5.33 -2.94
CA ILE A 115 18.89 -4.94 -2.22
C ILE A 115 18.93 -3.47 -1.81
N GLU A 116 20.06 -2.99 -1.29
CA GLU A 116 20.23 -1.60 -0.86
C GLU A 116 20.17 -0.62 -2.03
N PHE A 117 20.63 -1.03 -3.22
CA PHE A 117 20.58 -0.19 -4.41
C PHE A 117 19.15 0.11 -4.88
N TYR A 118 18.28 -0.91 -5.02
CA TYR A 118 16.96 -0.69 -5.62
C TYR A 118 15.86 -0.40 -4.59
N ARG A 119 16.02 -0.77 -3.32
CA ARG A 119 15.03 -0.50 -2.27
C ARG A 119 14.59 0.98 -2.18
N PRO A 120 15.48 1.98 -2.27
CA PRO A 120 15.06 3.38 -2.19
C PRO A 120 14.45 3.90 -3.50
N LEU A 121 14.55 3.15 -4.60
CA LEU A 121 14.00 3.59 -5.87
C LEU A 121 12.47 3.53 -5.82
N PRO A 122 11.79 4.63 -6.18
CA PRO A 122 10.34 4.60 -6.27
C PRO A 122 9.92 3.57 -7.35
N PRO A 123 8.92 2.72 -7.08
CA PRO A 123 8.48 1.71 -8.04
C PRO A 123 8.21 2.25 -9.45
N LEU A 124 7.67 3.47 -9.52
CA LEU A 124 7.37 4.14 -10.77
C LEU A 124 8.61 4.41 -11.65
N ALA A 125 9.80 4.60 -11.05
CA ALA A 125 11.02 4.88 -11.81
C ALA A 125 11.47 3.70 -12.68
N TYR A 126 11.43 2.49 -12.13
CA TYR A 126 11.77 1.30 -12.91
C TYR A 126 10.59 0.71 -13.68
N TYR A 127 9.35 1.18 -13.47
CA TYR A 127 8.21 0.77 -14.31
C TYR A 127 8.46 1.03 -15.80
N THR A 128 9.06 2.17 -16.14
CA THR A 128 9.42 2.50 -17.53
C THR A 128 10.36 1.45 -18.14
N LEU A 129 11.41 1.06 -17.41
CA LEU A 129 12.35 0.03 -17.86
C LEU A 129 11.68 -1.34 -18.02
N LEU A 130 10.82 -1.71 -17.05
CA LEU A 130 10.09 -2.97 -17.09
C LEU A 130 9.13 -3.05 -18.28
N VAL A 131 8.47 -1.95 -18.64
CA VAL A 131 7.61 -1.88 -19.82
C VAL A 131 8.44 -1.97 -21.10
N LEU A 132 9.62 -1.36 -21.16
CA LEU A 132 10.51 -1.50 -22.31
C LEU A 132 11.00 -2.95 -22.49
N TRP A 133 11.31 -3.64 -21.38
CA TRP A 133 11.86 -4.99 -21.43
C TRP A 133 10.79 -6.08 -21.61
N MET A 134 9.71 -6.02 -20.83
CA MET A 134 8.64 -7.03 -20.84
C MET A 134 7.45 -6.66 -21.75
N GLY A 135 7.47 -5.46 -22.32
CA GLY A 135 6.36 -4.91 -23.09
C GLY A 135 5.24 -4.31 -22.23
N ILE A 136 4.28 -3.71 -22.94
CA ILE A 136 3.04 -3.21 -22.35
C ILE A 136 2.13 -4.41 -22.07
N GLY A 137 1.78 -4.61 -20.81
CA GLY A 137 0.91 -5.73 -20.44
C GLY A 137 0.91 -5.99 -18.95
N ASP A 138 0.47 -7.18 -18.56
CA ASP A 138 0.44 -7.58 -17.16
C ASP A 138 1.79 -8.09 -16.66
N GLY A 139 2.67 -8.57 -17.55
CA GLY A 139 4.02 -9.02 -17.19
C GLY A 139 4.85 -7.92 -16.51
N SER A 140 4.91 -6.73 -17.11
CA SER A 140 5.60 -5.56 -16.53
C SER A 140 5.02 -5.12 -15.18
N LYS A 141 3.69 -5.20 -15.00
CA LYS A 141 3.02 -4.89 -13.73
C LYS A 141 3.31 -5.94 -12.65
N ILE A 142 3.32 -7.22 -13.01
CA ILE A 142 3.63 -8.31 -12.09
C ILE A 142 5.09 -8.22 -11.64
N MET A 143 6.01 -7.94 -12.56
CA MET A 143 7.43 -7.76 -12.22
C MET A 143 7.67 -6.54 -11.33
N LEU A 144 6.94 -5.44 -11.58
CA LEU A 144 6.96 -4.25 -10.72
C LEU A 144 6.55 -4.60 -9.29
N LEU A 145 5.41 -5.30 -9.12
CA LEU A 145 4.91 -5.72 -7.82
C LEU A 145 5.85 -6.71 -7.13
N PHE A 146 6.46 -7.62 -7.90
CA PHE A 146 7.45 -8.56 -7.42
C PHE A 146 8.67 -7.84 -6.83
N LEU A 147 9.27 -6.91 -7.57
CA LEU A 147 10.42 -6.14 -7.11
C LEU A 147 10.07 -5.27 -5.90
N ALA A 148 8.90 -4.63 -5.90
CA ALA A 148 8.42 -3.85 -4.77
C ALA A 148 8.25 -4.69 -3.49
N GLY A 149 7.78 -5.94 -3.63
CA GLY A 149 7.58 -6.86 -2.51
C GLY A 149 8.84 -7.62 -2.07
N PHE A 150 9.81 -7.81 -2.97
CA PHE A 150 10.98 -8.66 -2.70
C PHE A 150 11.83 -8.13 -1.54
N ALA A 151 12.29 -6.88 -1.61
CA ALA A 151 13.18 -6.29 -0.62
C ALA A 151 12.63 -6.36 0.82
N PRO A 152 11.40 -5.91 1.12
CA PRO A 152 10.87 -5.98 2.47
C PRO A 152 10.71 -7.42 2.99
N ILE A 153 10.29 -8.37 2.14
CA ILE A 153 10.18 -9.78 2.52
C ILE A 153 11.56 -10.36 2.85
N TYR A 154 12.54 -10.14 1.97
CA TYR A 154 13.92 -10.58 2.18
C TYR A 154 14.50 -10.05 3.50
N ILE A 155 14.35 -8.74 3.75
CA ILE A 155 14.86 -8.08 4.96
C ILE A 155 14.18 -8.65 6.21
N ALA A 156 12.86 -8.85 6.18
CA ALA A 156 12.12 -9.42 7.30
C ALA A 156 12.59 -10.85 7.63
N CYS A 157 12.78 -11.70 6.62
CA CYS A 157 13.30 -13.06 6.81
C CYS A 157 14.72 -13.06 7.37
N ALA A 158 15.63 -12.25 6.80
CA ALA A 158 17.00 -12.15 7.27
C ALA A 158 17.08 -11.62 8.71
N ALA A 159 16.27 -10.62 9.06
CA ALA A 159 16.17 -10.09 10.42
C ALA A 159 15.62 -11.13 11.40
N GLY A 160 14.64 -11.93 10.98
CA GLY A 160 14.06 -13.01 11.78
C GLY A 160 15.10 -14.05 12.22
N VAL A 161 15.93 -14.52 11.29
CA VAL A 161 17.01 -15.48 11.61
C VAL A 161 18.04 -14.87 12.57
N ASN A 162 18.47 -13.64 12.30
CA ASN A 162 19.44 -12.94 13.16
C ASN A 162 18.93 -12.72 14.59
N LYS A 163 17.62 -12.46 14.74
CA LYS A 163 16.99 -12.28 16.06
C LYS A 163 17.04 -13.57 16.88
N VAL A 164 16.78 -14.72 16.27
CA VAL A 164 16.86 -16.03 16.95
C VAL A 164 18.31 -16.34 17.33
N LYS A 165 19.27 -16.09 16.42
CA LYS A 165 20.70 -16.26 16.71
C LYS A 165 21.14 -15.45 17.93
N LYS A 166 20.70 -14.20 18.05
CA LYS A 166 21.04 -13.32 19.19
C LYS A 166 20.46 -13.80 20.53
N ILE A 167 19.39 -14.60 20.55
CA ILE A 167 18.79 -15.11 21.79
C ILE A 167 19.49 -16.38 22.28
N MET A 168 20.09 -17.14 21.36
CA MET A 168 20.69 -18.45 21.67
C MET A 168 22.18 -18.38 22.08
N TYR A 169 22.82 -17.22 21.94
CA TYR A 169 24.19 -16.94 22.36
C TYR A 169 24.20 -15.75 23.30
#